data_AF-A0A8J5GFD5-F1
#
_entry.id   AF-A0A8J5GFD5-F1
#
_cell.length_a   1.000
_cell.length_b   1.000
_cell.length_c   1.000
_cell.angle_alpha   90.00
_cell.angle_beta   90.00
_cell.angle_gamma   90.00
#
_symmetry.space_group_name_H-M   'P 1'
#
loop_
_entity.id
_entity.type
_entity.pdbx_description
1 polymer ?
#
loop_
_entity_poly.entity_id
_entity_poly.type
_entity_poly.pdbx_seq_one_letter_code
_entity_poly.pdbx_strand_id
1 'polypeptide(L)'
;MNSGTKPSYLGVQKNPPSLALCPATNNCISTAEEITDNQHYAPPWNYNPEDGNRKNPISKEEAITELLQVVTTLKPDNFTPLIAERREDYIRFIDDVEFWFPPGKNSIVEYRSASRTGNFDFDVNKKRIKALRLELEKKGWASQGNF
;
A
#
# COMPACT_ATOMS: atom_id res chain seq x y z
N MET A 1 3.70 -11.65 21.44
CA MET A 1 2.92 -10.70 20.63
C MET A 1 2.10 -11.54 19.66
N ASN A 2 0.81 -11.72 19.91
CA ASN A 2 -0.07 -12.49 19.02
C ASN A 2 -0.56 -11.58 17.89
N SER A 3 0.28 -11.38 16.88
CA SER A 3 -0.24 -10.97 15.57
C SER A 3 -1.16 -12.10 15.13
N GLY A 4 -2.46 -11.84 14.97
CA GLY A 4 -3.47 -12.87 14.65
C GLY A 4 -3.09 -13.76 13.45
N THR A 5 -3.82 -14.85 13.24
CA THR A 5 -3.56 -15.77 12.13
C THR A 5 -3.62 -15.02 10.79
N LYS A 6 -2.58 -15.17 9.97
CA LYS A 6 -2.54 -14.60 8.62
C LYS A 6 -3.76 -15.09 7.82
N PRO A 7 -4.52 -14.19 7.17
CA PRO A 7 -5.58 -14.59 6.25
C PRO A 7 -5.04 -15.35 5.04
N SER A 8 -5.71 -16.43 4.64
CA SER A 8 -5.29 -17.26 3.49
C SER A 8 -5.52 -16.59 2.14
N TYR A 9 -6.36 -15.55 2.09
CA TYR A 9 -6.74 -14.85 0.87
C TYR A 9 -5.82 -13.69 0.48
N LEU A 10 -4.76 -13.40 1.25
CA LEU A 10 -3.82 -12.31 0.94
C LEU A 10 -3.02 -12.57 -0.35
N GLY A 11 -2.58 -11.50 -1.00
CA GLY A 11 -1.87 -11.51 -2.28
C GLY A 11 -2.70 -11.01 -3.45
N VAL A 12 -2.11 -11.13 -4.64
CA VAL A 12 -2.74 -10.74 -5.92
C VAL A 12 -3.77 -11.79 -6.29
N GLN A 13 -5.04 -11.37 -6.37
CA GLN A 13 -6.17 -12.15 -6.85
C GLN A 13 -6.09 -12.31 -8.38
N LYS A 14 -6.74 -13.33 -8.95
CA LYS A 14 -6.52 -13.67 -10.37
C LYS A 14 -7.59 -13.16 -11.35
N ASN A 15 -8.77 -12.75 -10.89
CA ASN A 15 -9.92 -12.46 -11.78
C ASN A 15 -10.88 -11.38 -11.20
N PRO A 16 -10.75 -10.10 -11.61
CA PRO A 16 -9.59 -9.52 -12.29
C PRO A 16 -8.35 -9.48 -11.36
N PRO A 17 -7.15 -9.26 -11.90
CA PRO A 17 -5.97 -9.04 -11.07
C PRO A 17 -6.11 -7.80 -10.17
N SER A 18 -6.08 -8.00 -8.86
CA SER A 18 -6.14 -6.93 -7.85
C SER A 18 -5.57 -7.43 -6.53
N LEU A 19 -5.30 -6.53 -5.58
CA LEU A 19 -5.16 -6.93 -4.18
C LEU A 19 -6.50 -7.41 -3.60
N ALA A 20 -6.44 -8.12 -2.47
CA ALA A 20 -7.63 -8.55 -1.76
C ALA A 20 -8.49 -7.36 -1.32
N LEU A 21 -9.80 -7.57 -1.24
CA LEU A 21 -10.69 -6.62 -0.58
C LEU A 21 -10.44 -6.58 0.93
N CYS A 22 -10.90 -5.52 1.55
CA CYS A 22 -11.00 -5.38 2.98
C CYS A 22 -12.08 -6.31 3.54
N PRO A 23 -11.84 -6.91 4.72
CA PRO A 23 -12.94 -7.45 5.50
C PRO A 23 -13.91 -6.32 5.88
N ALA A 24 -15.12 -6.68 6.31
CA ALA A 24 -16.15 -5.72 6.74
C ALA A 24 -15.81 -4.94 8.04
N THR A 25 -14.57 -5.01 8.52
CA THR A 25 -14.10 -4.34 9.73
C THR A 25 -13.42 -3.02 9.39
N ASN A 26 -13.62 -2.01 10.24
CA ASN A 26 -13.20 -0.62 10.01
C ASN A 26 -11.69 -0.37 10.21
N ASN A 27 -10.87 -1.41 10.11
CA ASN A 27 -9.43 -1.41 10.34
C ASN A 27 -8.68 -1.89 9.09
N CYS A 28 -9.23 -1.62 7.91
CA CYS A 28 -8.61 -1.96 6.64
C CYS A 28 -8.81 -0.83 5.63
N ILE A 29 -7.80 -0.63 4.79
CA ILE A 29 -7.94 0.11 3.53
C ILE A 29 -7.30 -0.66 2.38
N SER A 30 -7.84 -0.51 1.18
CA SER A 30 -7.34 -1.14 -0.03
C SER A 30 -7.64 -0.29 -1.26
N THR A 31 -6.72 -0.29 -2.22
CA THR A 31 -6.92 0.33 -3.54
C THR A 31 -7.88 -0.48 -4.42
N ALA A 32 -8.18 -1.72 -4.04
CA ALA A 32 -9.11 -2.60 -4.76
C ALA A 32 -10.58 -2.38 -4.38
N GLU A 33 -10.86 -1.53 -3.38
CA GLU A 33 -12.24 -1.20 -2.99
C GLU A 33 -12.92 -0.27 -3.99
N GLU A 34 -14.24 -0.23 -3.91
CA GLU A 34 -15.05 0.72 -4.68
C GLU A 34 -14.78 2.16 -4.22
N ILE A 35 -14.64 3.09 -5.17
CA ILE A 35 -14.36 4.52 -4.88
C ILE A 35 -15.45 5.14 -3.98
N THR A 36 -16.67 4.61 -4.02
CA THR A 36 -17.79 5.05 -3.16
C THR A 36 -17.67 4.58 -1.71
N ASP A 37 -16.82 3.60 -1.40
CA ASP A 37 -16.54 3.15 -0.04
C ASP A 37 -15.48 4.06 0.60
N ASN A 38 -15.91 5.22 1.09
CA ASN A 38 -15.02 6.17 1.78
C ASN A 38 -14.37 5.60 3.07
N GLN A 39 -14.84 4.45 3.55
CA GLN A 39 -14.30 3.82 4.74
C GLN A 39 -13.07 2.98 4.43
N HIS A 40 -13.12 2.17 3.37
CA HIS A 40 -12.06 1.22 3.01
C HIS A 40 -11.25 1.64 1.77
N TYR A 41 -11.80 2.47 0.89
CA TYR A 41 -11.10 2.91 -0.31
C TYR A 41 -9.93 3.82 0.01
N ALA A 42 -8.84 3.56 -0.71
CA ALA A 42 -7.72 4.48 -0.79
C ALA A 42 -7.26 4.57 -2.26
N PRO A 43 -6.96 5.78 -2.78
CA PRO A 43 -6.51 5.93 -4.15
C PRO A 43 -5.10 5.34 -4.36
N PRO A 44 -4.84 4.68 -5.49
CA PRO A 44 -3.52 4.14 -5.79
C PRO A 44 -2.50 5.26 -5.96
N TRP A 45 -1.21 4.89 -5.91
CA TRP A 45 -0.11 5.83 -6.13
C TRP A 45 0.48 5.66 -7.51
N ASN A 46 0.90 6.77 -8.11
CA ASN A 46 1.66 6.82 -9.34
C ASN A 46 3.10 7.24 -9.02
N TYR A 47 4.08 6.40 -9.38
CA TYR A 47 5.50 6.71 -9.17
C TYR A 47 6.13 7.50 -10.34
N ASN A 48 5.43 7.65 -11.47
CA ASN A 48 5.79 8.56 -12.57
C ASN A 48 4.56 9.38 -13.00
N PRO A 49 4.04 10.29 -12.15
CA PRO A 49 2.93 11.15 -12.53
C PRO A 49 3.37 12.18 -13.58
N GLU A 50 2.49 12.47 -14.55
CA GLU A 50 2.76 13.45 -15.62
C GLU A 50 3.04 14.85 -15.04
N ASP A 51 2.25 15.25 -14.04
CA ASP A 51 2.39 16.53 -13.32
C ASP A 51 3.31 16.43 -12.08
N GLY A 52 4.13 15.38 -12.00
CA GLY A 52 5.06 15.17 -10.89
C GLY A 52 6.20 16.20 -10.82
N ASN A 53 6.77 16.38 -9.63
CA ASN A 53 7.98 17.22 -9.45
C ASN A 53 9.28 16.54 -9.92
N ARG A 54 9.19 15.35 -10.52
CA ARG A 54 10.31 14.51 -10.94
C ARG A 54 10.68 14.78 -12.40
N LYS A 55 11.98 15.02 -12.65
CA LYS A 55 12.49 15.36 -14.00
C LYS A 55 12.47 14.21 -15.00
N ASN A 56 12.80 13.00 -14.55
CA ASN A 56 12.91 11.81 -15.39
C ASN A 56 12.09 10.67 -14.78
N PRO A 57 11.36 9.88 -15.58
CA PRO A 57 10.65 8.70 -15.08
C PRO A 57 11.65 7.66 -14.56
N ILE A 58 11.24 6.91 -13.53
CA ILE A 58 12.01 5.79 -12.98
C ILE A 58 11.42 4.45 -13.39
N SER A 59 12.24 3.41 -13.36
CA SER A 59 11.83 2.02 -13.50
C SER A 59 11.00 1.53 -12.31
N LYS A 60 10.30 0.41 -12.50
CA LYS A 60 9.55 -0.27 -11.43
C LYS A 60 10.49 -0.70 -10.29
N GLU A 61 11.70 -1.14 -10.62
CA GLU A 61 12.71 -1.62 -9.68
C GLU A 61 13.25 -0.47 -8.80
N GLU A 62 13.45 0.71 -9.39
CA GLU A 62 13.76 1.93 -8.65
C GLU A 62 12.60 2.34 -7.75
N ALA A 63 11.35 2.26 -8.24
CA ALA A 63 10.17 2.60 -7.45
C ALA A 63 10.00 1.66 -6.24
N ILE A 64 10.21 0.36 -6.42
CA ILE A 64 10.27 -0.62 -5.33
C ILE A 64 11.34 -0.24 -4.30
N THR A 65 12.51 0.21 -4.76
CA THR A 65 13.62 0.60 -3.89
C THR A 65 13.28 1.82 -3.05
N GLU A 66 12.68 2.84 -3.67
CA GLU A 66 12.19 4.03 -2.96
C GLU A 66 11.10 3.72 -1.94
N LEU A 67 10.13 2.88 -2.32
CA LEU A 67 9.07 2.42 -1.42
C LEU A 67 9.66 1.70 -0.21
N LEU A 68 10.57 0.75 -0.42
CA LEU A 68 11.22 0.02 0.66
C LEU A 68 12.02 0.95 1.56
N GLN A 69 12.73 1.94 1.00
CA GLN A 69 13.44 2.94 1.79
C GLN A 69 12.48 3.73 2.69
N VAL A 70 11.36 4.22 2.14
CA VAL A 70 10.37 4.97 2.91
C VAL A 70 9.74 4.10 3.99
N VAL A 71 9.26 2.90 3.64
CA VAL A 71 8.59 2.01 4.59
C VAL A 71 9.53 1.58 5.72
N THR A 72 10.84 1.38 5.44
CA THR A 72 11.82 0.95 6.47
C THR A 72 12.30 2.08 7.38
N THR A 73 12.30 3.32 6.89
CA THR A 73 12.74 4.50 7.65
C THR A 73 11.61 5.14 8.43
N LEU A 74 10.41 5.19 7.85
CA LEU A 74 9.22 5.67 8.50
C LEU A 74 8.74 4.57 9.46
N LYS A 75 9.06 4.71 10.75
CA LYS A 75 8.57 3.85 11.84
C LYS A 75 7.40 4.52 12.58
N PRO A 76 6.25 4.77 11.95
CA PRO A 76 5.10 5.35 12.66
C PRO A 76 4.65 4.37 13.73
N ASP A 77 4.38 4.86 14.94
CA ASP A 77 3.80 4.09 16.04
C ASP A 77 4.57 2.80 16.43
N ASN A 78 5.91 2.82 16.36
CA ASN A 78 6.79 1.64 16.59
C ASN A 78 6.57 0.48 15.60
N PHE A 79 5.98 0.76 14.44
CA PHE A 79 5.95 -0.17 13.32
C PHE A 79 7.38 -0.67 13.03
N THR A 80 7.55 -1.99 13.05
CA THR A 80 8.82 -2.63 12.70
C THR A 80 8.61 -3.29 11.34
N PRO A 81 8.92 -2.59 10.23
CA PRO A 81 8.69 -3.07 8.87
C PRO A 81 9.56 -4.29 8.59
N LEU A 82 8.99 -5.47 8.79
CA LEU A 82 9.60 -6.74 8.44
C LEU A 82 8.90 -7.28 7.19
N ILE A 83 9.68 -7.51 6.14
CA ILE A 83 9.18 -8.12 4.90
C ILE A 83 8.82 -9.57 5.21
N ALA A 84 7.56 -9.93 5.02
CA ALA A 84 7.04 -11.28 5.16
C ALA A 84 7.11 -12.05 3.83
N GLU A 85 7.00 -11.35 2.70
CA GLU A 85 7.03 -11.95 1.36
C GLU A 85 7.49 -10.90 0.35
N ARG A 86 8.34 -11.31 -0.60
CA ARG A 86 8.79 -10.46 -1.70
C ARG A 86 8.85 -11.26 -2.99
N ARG A 87 8.21 -10.72 -4.03
CA ARG A 87 8.29 -11.11 -5.44
C ARG A 87 8.76 -9.90 -6.25
N GLU A 88 8.91 -10.06 -7.56
CA GLU A 88 9.38 -8.97 -8.45
C GLU A 88 8.43 -7.78 -8.49
N ASP A 89 7.12 -8.01 -8.37
CA ASP A 89 6.07 -7.02 -8.50
C ASP A 89 5.21 -6.88 -7.23
N TYR A 90 5.52 -7.63 -6.17
CA TYR A 90 4.69 -7.70 -4.97
C TYR A 90 5.54 -7.78 -3.70
N ILE A 91 5.16 -7.00 -2.69
CA ILE A 91 5.83 -6.94 -1.40
C ILE A 91 4.76 -6.98 -0.31
N ARG A 92 4.94 -7.85 0.69
CA ARG A 92 4.11 -7.88 1.90
C ARG A 92 4.95 -7.76 3.15
N PHE A 93 4.44 -7.00 4.11
CA PHE A 93 4.99 -6.85 5.46
C PHE A 93 4.24 -7.71 6.48
N ILE A 94 4.86 -7.97 7.63
CA ILE A 94 4.27 -8.79 8.70
C ILE A 94 2.94 -8.23 9.21
N ASP A 95 2.73 -6.91 9.20
CA ASP A 95 1.50 -6.28 9.69
C ASP A 95 0.43 -6.13 8.59
N ASP A 96 0.37 -7.08 7.65
CA ASP A 96 -0.61 -7.16 6.56
C ASP A 96 -0.73 -5.88 5.72
N VAL A 97 0.41 -5.22 5.52
CA VAL A 97 0.58 -4.20 4.48
C VAL A 97 1.13 -4.87 3.23
N GLU A 98 0.43 -4.69 2.12
CA GLU A 98 0.73 -5.26 0.81
C GLU A 98 0.91 -4.12 -0.19
N PHE A 99 1.90 -4.25 -1.05
CA PHE A 99 2.12 -3.38 -2.20
C PHE A 99 2.25 -4.26 -3.43
N TRP A 100 1.53 -3.90 -4.49
CA TRP A 100 1.57 -4.56 -5.78
C TRP A 100 1.81 -3.54 -6.88
N PHE A 101 2.67 -3.90 -7.83
CA PHE A 101 3.06 -3.11 -8.99
C PHE A 101 2.49 -3.82 -10.21
N PRO A 102 1.24 -3.51 -10.63
CA PRO A 102 0.57 -4.24 -11.69
C PRO A 102 1.40 -4.22 -12.98
N PRO A 103 1.45 -5.32 -13.74
CA PRO A 103 2.10 -5.31 -15.04
C PRO A 103 1.36 -4.38 -15.98
N GLY A 104 2.09 -3.64 -16.82
CA GLY A 104 1.49 -2.74 -17.79
C GLY A 104 2.37 -1.53 -18.08
N LYS A 105 1.79 -0.57 -18.80
CA LYS A 105 2.45 0.71 -19.11
C LYS A 105 2.25 1.76 -18.01
N ASN A 106 1.31 1.53 -17.11
CA ASN A 106 0.97 2.48 -16.06
C ASN A 106 2.00 2.37 -14.93
N SER A 107 2.44 3.50 -14.40
CA SER A 107 3.40 3.55 -13.30
C SER A 107 2.70 3.51 -11.94
N ILE A 108 1.83 2.53 -11.75
CA ILE A 108 0.91 2.44 -10.59
C ILE A 108 1.41 1.46 -9.55
N VAL A 109 1.16 1.83 -8.29
CA VAL A 109 1.24 0.95 -7.12
C VAL A 109 -0.12 0.87 -6.46
N GLU A 110 -0.61 -0.36 -6.37
CA GLU A 110 -1.75 -0.76 -5.56
C GLU A 110 -1.27 -1.16 -4.16
N TYR A 111 -2.11 -0.94 -3.16
CA TYR A 111 -1.79 -1.29 -1.79
C TYR A 111 -3.01 -1.68 -0.98
N ARG A 112 -2.74 -2.46 0.07
CA ARG A 112 -3.71 -2.85 1.08
C ARG A 112 -3.04 -2.78 2.44
N SER A 113 -3.72 -2.24 3.45
CA SER A 113 -3.24 -2.20 4.83
C SER A 113 -4.38 -2.60 5.75
N ALA A 114 -4.24 -3.72 6.46
CA ALA A 114 -5.26 -4.24 7.36
C ALA A 114 -4.66 -4.66 8.69
N SER A 115 -5.41 -4.54 9.78
CA SER A 115 -5.03 -5.12 11.07
C SER A 115 -5.58 -6.55 11.22
N ARG A 116 -4.80 -7.42 11.87
CA ARG A 116 -5.16 -8.84 12.12
C ARG A 116 -6.16 -9.05 13.25
N THR A 117 -6.29 -8.07 14.13
CA THR A 117 -7.09 -8.15 15.36
C THR A 117 -7.79 -6.82 15.61
N GLY A 118 -8.93 -6.91 16.30
CA GLY A 118 -9.81 -5.76 16.55
C GLY A 118 -10.70 -5.42 15.35
N ASN A 119 -11.78 -4.70 15.61
CA ASN A 119 -12.71 -4.20 14.58
C ASN A 119 -12.50 -2.70 14.29
N PHE A 120 -11.62 -2.06 15.04
CA PHE A 120 -11.35 -0.63 15.00
C PHE A 120 -9.91 -0.38 15.46
N ASP A 121 -9.14 0.34 14.65
CA ASP A 121 -7.73 0.63 14.88
C ASP A 121 -7.45 2.13 15.07
N PHE A 122 -8.48 2.96 15.31
CA PHE A 122 -8.36 4.42 15.38
C PHE A 122 -7.64 5.02 14.16
N ASP A 123 -7.93 4.48 12.98
CA ASP A 123 -7.36 4.87 11.69
C ASP A 123 -5.84 4.69 11.61
N VAL A 124 -5.23 3.77 12.38
CA VAL A 124 -3.78 3.51 12.34
C VAL A 124 -3.32 3.13 10.93
N ASN A 125 -4.05 2.25 10.24
CA ASN A 125 -3.71 1.87 8.88
C ASN A 125 -3.80 3.06 7.90
N LYS A 126 -4.82 3.91 8.03
CA LYS A 126 -4.95 5.14 7.23
C LYS A 126 -3.83 6.13 7.52
N LYS A 127 -3.51 6.35 8.80
CA LYS A 127 -2.40 7.23 9.23
C LYS A 127 -1.07 6.75 8.68
N ARG A 128 -0.82 5.44 8.70
CA ARG A 128 0.39 4.82 8.11
C ARG A 128 0.47 5.10 6.61
N ILE A 129 -0.57 4.75 5.84
CA ILE A 129 -0.60 5.00 4.39
C ILE A 129 -0.44 6.49 4.08
N LYS A 130 -1.08 7.37 4.84
CA LYS A 130 -0.92 8.83 4.69
C LYS A 130 0.52 9.28 4.94
N ALA A 131 1.17 8.78 5.99
CA ALA A 131 2.56 9.13 6.29
C ALA A 131 3.53 8.62 5.21
N LEU A 132 3.33 7.39 4.73
CA LEU A 132 4.11 6.85 3.61
C LEU A 132 3.91 7.68 2.33
N ARG A 133 2.66 8.05 2.00
CA ARG A 133 2.34 8.91 0.87
C ARG A 133 3.12 10.22 0.92
N LEU A 134 3.12 10.91 2.06
CA LEU A 134 3.80 12.20 2.22
C LEU A 134 5.32 12.11 1.98
N GLU A 135 5.97 11.01 2.38
CA GLU A 135 7.40 10.82 2.10
C GLU A 135 7.66 10.43 0.64
N LEU A 136 6.78 9.64 0.03
CA LEU A 136 6.88 9.29 -1.40
C LEU A 136 6.63 10.50 -2.31
N GLU A 137 5.74 11.42 -1.92
CA GLU A 137 5.51 12.68 -2.64
C GLU A 137 6.76 13.56 -2.70
N LYS A 138 7.59 13.54 -1.64
CA LYS A 138 8.90 14.23 -1.66
C LYS A 138 9.87 13.61 -2.68
N LYS A 139 9.66 12.35 -3.05
CA LYS A 139 10.43 11.65 -4.10
C LYS A 139 9.82 11.83 -5.49
N GLY A 140 8.62 12.41 -5.59
CA GLY A 140 7.91 12.71 -6.83
C GLY A 140 6.85 11.71 -7.24
N TRP A 141 6.41 10.88 -6.30
CA TRP A 141 5.20 10.10 -6.44
C TRP A 141 3.98 11.03 -6.27
N ALA A 142 2.82 10.58 -6.72
CA ALA A 142 1.55 11.26 -6.47
C ALA A 142 0.43 10.25 -6.25
N SER A 143 -0.60 10.63 -5.50
CA SER A 143 -1.83 9.85 -5.46
C SER A 143 -2.71 10.14 -6.67
N GLN A 144 -3.38 9.14 -7.23
CA GLN A 144 -4.32 9.31 -8.35
C GLN A 144 -5.68 9.89 -7.92
N GLY A 145 -5.89 10.13 -6.64
CA GLY A 145 -7.13 10.70 -6.11
C GLY A 145 -6.90 11.33 -4.74
N ASN A 146 -7.97 11.88 -4.16
CA ASN A 146 -7.92 12.45 -2.83
C ASN A 146 -8.10 11.34 -1.78
N PHE A 147 -7.28 11.42 -0.72
CA PHE A 147 -7.33 10.54 0.45
C PHE A 147 -7.55 11.34 1.73
#